data_AF-A0A3D0SC84-F1
#
_entry.id   AF-A0A3D0SC84-F1
#
_cell.length_a   1.000
_cell.length_b   1.000
_cell.length_c   1.000
_cell.angle_alpha   90.00
_cell.angle_beta   90.00
_cell.angle_gamma   90.00
#
_symmetry.space_group_name_H-M   'P 1'
#
loop_
_entity.id
_entity.type
_entity.pdbx_description
1 polymer ?
#
loop_
_entity_poly.entity_id
_entity_poly.type
_entity_poly.pdbx_seq_one_letter_code
_entity_poly.pdbx_strand_id
1 'polypeptide(L)' 'MKQDIHPKYEEITANCSCGNEIKVRSTLGKDINLDVCSACHPFYTG' A
#
# COMPACT_ATOMS: atom_id res chain seq x y z
N MET A 1 4.00 -20.07 -1.47
CA MET A 1 5.45 -19.81 -1.69
C MET A 1 6.13 -21.12 -2.04
N LYS A 2 6.11 -21.49 -3.32
CA LYS A 2 7.10 -22.43 -3.87
C LYS A 2 8.37 -21.62 -4.15
N GLN A 3 9.53 -22.17 -3.80
CA GLN A 3 10.82 -21.52 -4.06
C GLN A 3 10.95 -21.19 -5.56
N ASP A 4 11.57 -20.05 -5.88
CA ASP A 4 11.91 -19.57 -7.23
C ASP A 4 10.82 -19.06 -8.19
N ILE A 5 9.52 -19.30 -7.96
CA ILE A 5 8.47 -18.84 -8.91
C ILE A 5 7.69 -17.60 -8.44
N HIS A 6 7.93 -17.13 -7.21
CA HIS A 6 7.17 -16.01 -6.65
C HIS A 6 7.98 -14.71 -6.78
N PRO A 7 7.36 -13.61 -7.26
CA PRO A 7 8.00 -12.30 -7.26
C PRO A 7 8.43 -11.88 -5.85
N LYS A 8 9.48 -11.07 -5.77
CA LYS A 8 9.96 -10.50 -4.50
C LYS A 8 8.81 -9.76 -3.84
N TYR A 9 8.42 -10.21 -2.65
CA TYR A 9 7.33 -9.63 -1.87
C TYR A 9 7.94 -8.91 -0.67
N GLU A 10 7.99 -7.59 -0.76
CA GLU A 10 8.69 -6.75 0.20
C GLU A 10 7.71 -5.81 0.90
N GLU A 11 8.07 -5.37 2.10
CA GLU A 11 7.29 -4.38 2.83
C GLU A 11 7.51 -3.00 2.22
N ILE A 12 6.41 -2.31 1.93
CA ILE A 12 6.39 -0.97 1.35
C ILE A 12 5.53 -0.04 2.20
N THR A 13 5.84 1.24 2.18
CA THR A 13 5.03 2.26 2.85
C THR A 13 4.12 2.94 1.83
N ALA A 14 2.82 2.82 2.04
CA ALA A 14 1.79 3.52 1.28
C ALA A 14 1.43 4.80 2.03
N ASN A 15 1.96 5.95 1.60
CA ASN A 15 1.66 7.26 2.19
C ASN A 15 0.48 7.88 1.44
N CYS A 16 -0.58 8.26 2.15
CA CYS A 16 -1.71 8.93 1.53
C CYS A 16 -1.69 10.45 1.77
N SER A 17 -2.23 11.21 0.82
CA SER A 17 -2.49 12.65 0.92
C SER A 17 -3.29 13.05 2.17
N CYS A 18 -4.05 12.11 2.74
CA CYS A 18 -4.77 12.27 4.01
C CYS A 18 -3.84 12.30 5.26
N GLY A 19 -2.52 12.09 5.09
CA GLY A 19 -1.53 11.96 6.16
C GLY A 19 -1.49 10.55 6.78
N ASN A 20 -2.19 9.58 6.19
CA ASN A 20 -2.23 8.21 6.69
C ASN A 20 -1.09 7.39 6.07
N GLU A 21 -0.32 6.72 6.93
CA GLU A 21 0.77 5.83 6.55
C GLU A 21 0.34 4.36 6.69
N ILE A 22 0.22 3.68 5.56
CA ILE A 22 -0.24 2.29 5.49
C ILE A 22 0.95 1.40 5.16
N LYS A 23 1.37 0.54 6.10
CA LYS A 23 2.41 -0.46 5.84
C LYS A 23 1.79 -1.69 5.21
N VAL A 24 2.09 -1.93 3.93
CA VAL A 24 1.59 -3.08 3.18
C VAL A 24 2.75 -3.81 2.53
N ARG A 25 2.59 -5.12 2.34
CA ARG A 25 3.56 -5.88 1.56
C ARG A 25 3.11 -5.92 0.11
N SER A 26 4.01 -5.63 -0.80
CA SER A 26 3.73 -5.59 -2.23
C SER A 26 4.92 -6.11 -3.02
N THR A 27 4.65 -6.54 -4.26
CA THR A 27 5.69 -6.96 -5.20
C THR A 27 6.39 -5.78 -5.88
N LEU A 28 5.92 -4.55 -5.62
CA LEU A 28 6.46 -3.33 -6.23
C LEU A 28 7.79 -2.90 -5.59
N GLY A 29 8.04 -3.27 -4.33
CA GLY A 29 9.28 -2.98 -3.60
C GLY A 29 9.61 -1.48 -3.46
N LYS A 30 8.61 -0.61 -3.63
CA LYS A 30 8.75 0.85 -3.61
C LYS A 30 7.60 1.47 -2.82
N ASP A 31 7.89 2.57 -2.15
CA ASP A 31 6.86 3.37 -1.47
C ASP A 31 5.86 3.92 -2.47
N ILE A 32 4.58 3.92 -2.08
CA ILE A 32 3.47 4.34 -2.93
C ILE A 32 2.86 5.60 -2.32
N ASN A 33 2.65 6.62 -3.14
CA ASN A 33 1.83 7.77 -2.77
C ASN A 33 0.39 7.51 -3.21
N LEU A 34 -0.54 7.44 -2.26
CA LEU A 34 -1.97 7.22 -2.51
C LEU A 34 -2.70 8.56 -2.49
N ASP A 35 -3.50 8.80 -3.52
CA ASP A 35 -4.36 9.98 -3.58
C ASP A 35 -5.55 9.86 -2.62
N VAL A 36 -6.06 8.62 -2.47
CA VAL A 36 -7.21 8.33 -1.60
C VAL A 36 -6.96 7.05 -0.78
N CYS A 37 -7.10 7.16 0.54
CA CYS A 37 -7.01 6.09 1.53
C CYS A 37 -8.43 5.63 1.94
N SER A 38 -8.56 4.44 2.52
CA SER A 38 -9.84 4.00 3.13
C SER A 38 -10.32 4.93 4.25
N ALA A 39 -9.44 5.77 4.79
CA ALA A 39 -9.77 6.76 5.80
C ALA A 39 -10.20 8.13 5.21
N CYS A 40 -10.05 8.37 3.90
CA CYS A 40 -10.46 9.62 3.26
C CYS A 40 -11.34 9.45 2.03
N HIS A 41 -11.54 8.21 1.53
CA HIS A 41 -12.49 8.00 0.44
C HIS A 41 -13.89 8.37 0.96
N PRO A 42 -14.63 9.27 0.27
CA PRO A 42 -15.96 9.71 0.71
C PRO A 42 -16.89 8.54 0.99
N PHE A 43 -16.77 7.46 0.20
CA PHE A 43 -17.50 6.21 0.46
C PHE A 43 -17.33 5.62 1.88
N TYR A 44 -16.15 5.74 2.50
CA TYR A 44 -15.90 5.22 3.85
C TYR A 44 -16.15 6.25 4.94
N THR A 45 -16.09 7.54 4.63
CA THR A 45 -16.26 8.64 5.60
C THR A 45 -17.66 9.25 5.63
N GLY A 46 -18.44 9.08 4.55
CA GLY A 46 -19.75 9.72 4.34
C GLY A 46 -19.66 10.96 3.48
#